data_AF-A0A7C6UKW1-F1
#
_entry.id   AF-A0A7C6UKW1-F1
#
_cell.length_a   1.000
_cell.length_b   1.000
_cell.length_c   1.000
_cell.angle_alpha   90.00
_cell.angle_beta   90.00
_cell.angle_gamma   90.00
#
_symmetry.space_group_name_H-M   'P 1'
#
loop_
_entity.id
_entity.type
_entity.pdbx_description
1 polymer ?
#
loop_
_entity_poly.entity_id
_entity_poly.type
_entity_poly.pdbx_seq_one_letter_code
_entity_poly.pdbx_strand_id
1 'polypeptide(L)'
;KGEITGDGTAHMKLTPGTMKYNLGKTDSMAVNLLGPEVFMNTFKMMEDLEEALSSNNTELISGDILKQVDENLQEVLKYRSQVGARSNRLEATLTRLGANEVDYKALLSNTEDADLAKVITELKMEESIYRASLAVGARIIMPNLTDFLR
;
A
#
# COMPACT_ATOMS: atom_id res chain seq x y z
N LYS A 1 18.53 20.74 5.52
CA LYS A 1 19.53 21.71 5.01
C LYS A 1 20.74 21.58 5.93
N GLY A 2 21.78 20.86 5.50
CA GLY A 2 23.05 20.81 6.21
C GLY A 2 23.98 21.84 5.57
N GLU A 3 24.52 22.75 6.37
CA GLU A 3 25.64 23.60 5.94
C GLU A 3 26.93 22.82 6.19
N ILE A 4 27.81 22.80 5.19
CA ILE A 4 29.18 22.35 5.36
C ILE A 4 29.99 23.59 5.72
N THR A 5 30.45 23.67 6.97
CA THR A 5 31.43 24.66 7.40
C THR A 5 32.82 24.23 6.93
N GLY A 6 33.66 25.22 6.62
CA GLY A 6 34.95 25.06 5.94
C GLY A 6 36.09 24.43 6.76
N ASP A 7 35.77 23.55 7.71
CA ASP A 7 36.72 22.73 8.49
C ASP A 7 36.65 21.23 8.15
N GLY A 8 35.83 20.85 7.16
CA GLY A 8 35.66 19.45 6.76
C GLY A 8 34.69 18.66 7.64
N THR A 9 34.19 19.23 8.74
CA THR A 9 33.20 18.56 9.59
C THR A 9 31.76 18.89 9.17
N ALA A 10 31.04 17.85 8.72
CA ALA A 10 29.63 17.96 8.39
C ALA A 10 28.77 17.90 9.66
N HIS A 11 28.34 19.05 10.19
CA HIS A 11 27.32 19.11 11.23
C HIS A 11 25.93 18.81 10.65
N MET A 12 25.59 17.54 10.52
CA MET A 12 24.24 17.12 10.14
C MET A 12 23.26 17.39 11.31
N LYS A 13 22.51 18.49 11.25
CA LYS A 13 21.25 18.62 12.01
C LYS A 13 20.21 17.69 11.39
N LEU A 14 20.01 16.53 12.00
CA LEU A 14 18.97 15.58 11.60
C LEU A 14 17.71 15.83 12.38
N THR A 15 16.58 15.96 11.66
CA THR A 15 15.26 15.79 12.26
C THR A 15 15.07 14.29 12.54
N PRO A 16 15.02 13.84 13.80
CA PRO A 16 14.77 12.43 14.09
C PRO A 16 13.31 12.14 13.76
N GLY A 17 13.08 11.28 12.77
CA GLY A 17 11.72 10.91 12.38
C GLY A 17 11.72 9.68 11.51
N THR A 18 11.09 8.61 11.98
CA THR A 18 10.73 7.48 11.13
C THR A 18 9.44 7.84 10.39
N MET A 19 9.51 7.95 9.06
CA MET A 19 8.35 8.11 8.21
C MET A 19 7.67 6.75 8.09
N LYS A 20 6.49 6.63 8.71
CA LYS A 20 5.65 5.43 8.65
C LYS A 20 4.57 5.62 7.60
N TYR A 21 4.46 4.69 6.67
CA TYR A 21 3.34 4.61 5.73
C TYR A 21 2.39 3.48 6.13
N ASN A 22 1.09 3.77 6.11
CA ASN A 22 0.05 2.76 6.30
C ASN A 22 -0.09 1.95 5.02
N LEU A 23 -0.02 0.62 5.15
CA LEU A 23 -0.09 -0.35 4.05
C LEU A 23 -1.37 -1.18 4.09
N GLY A 24 -2.35 -0.76 4.89
CA GLY A 24 -3.63 -1.42 5.07
C GLY A 24 -4.36 -0.94 6.33
N LYS A 25 -5.32 -1.74 6.81
CA LYS A 25 -6.21 -1.38 7.93
C LYS A 25 -5.51 -1.32 9.30
N THR A 26 -4.36 -1.99 9.46
CA THR A 26 -3.68 -2.13 10.78
C THR A 26 -2.15 -2.12 10.72
N ASP A 27 -1.55 -2.09 9.53
CA ASP A 27 -0.10 -2.34 9.36
C ASP A 27 0.60 -1.09 8.82
N SER A 28 1.63 -0.63 9.53
CA SER A 28 2.43 0.52 9.15
C SER A 28 3.89 0.09 8.99
N MET A 29 4.56 0.59 7.94
CA MET A 29 5.96 0.29 7.69
C MET A 29 6.78 1.56 7.65
N ALA A 30 7.93 1.54 8.33
CA ALA A 30 8.92 2.59 8.21
C ALA A 30 9.57 2.52 6.81
N VAL A 31 9.48 3.60 6.04
CA VAL A 31 10.00 3.65 4.66
C VAL A 31 11.34 4.36 4.54
N ASN A 32 11.74 5.11 5.56
CA ASN A 32 13.04 5.77 5.59
C ASN A 32 14.04 5.07 6.50
N LEU A 33 15.29 5.41 6.27
CA LEU A 33 16.43 5.06 7.09
C LEU A 33 17.23 6.34 7.34
N LEU A 34 17.76 6.51 8.54
CA LEU A 34 18.50 7.72 8.87
C LEU A 34 19.94 7.59 8.36
N GLY A 35 20.38 8.54 7.53
CA GLY A 35 21.74 8.55 6.97
C GLY A 35 22.88 8.34 7.99
N PRO A 36 22.84 8.92 9.20
CA PRO A 36 23.87 8.71 10.22
C PRO A 36 23.88 7.29 10.77
N GLU A 37 22.71 6.64 10.88
CA GLU A 37 22.66 5.23 11.30
C GLU A 37 23.35 4.31 10.29
N VAL A 38 23.48 4.75 9.03
CA VAL A 38 24.09 3.98 7.94
C VAL A 38 25.55 4.36 7.71
N PHE A 39 25.86 5.66 7.74
CA PHE A 39 27.12 6.19 7.21
C PHE A 39 28.01 6.86 8.26
N MET A 40 27.55 7.09 9.50
CA MET A 40 28.37 7.79 10.51
C MET A 40 29.69 7.05 10.78
N ASN A 41 29.63 5.72 10.91
CA ASN A 41 30.81 4.88 11.12
C ASN A 41 31.73 4.88 9.88
N THR A 42 31.17 4.99 8.68
CA THR A 42 31.94 5.12 7.44
C THR A 42 32.68 6.45 7.35
N PHE A 43 32.04 7.56 7.74
CA PHE A 43 32.69 8.87 7.77
C PHE A 43 33.81 8.91 8.81
N LYS A 44 33.55 8.39 10.02
CA LYS A 44 34.58 8.28 11.06
C LYS A 44 35.77 7.44 10.61
N MET A 45 35.53 6.30 9.96
CA MET A 45 36.60 5.47 9.40
C MET A 45 37.42 6.21 8.32
N MET A 46 36.79 7.07 7.51
CA MET A 46 37.52 7.90 6.54
C MET A 46 38.39 8.95 7.23
N GLU A 47 37.91 9.57 8.31
CA GLU A 47 38.69 10.49 9.15
C GLU A 47 39.88 9.77 9.80
N ASP A 48 39.64 8.60 10.40
CA ASP A 48 40.69 7.76 11.01
C ASP A 48 41.74 7.33 9.95
N LEU A 49 41.32 7.04 8.72
CA LEU A 49 42.21 6.72 7.61
C LEU A 49 43.06 7.91 7.17
N GLU A 50 42.46 9.11 7.09
CA GLU A 50 43.19 10.34 6.75
C GLU A 50 44.27 10.62 7.80
N GLU A 51 43.95 10.49 9.08
CA GLU A 51 44.91 10.67 10.18
C GLU A 51 46.05 9.63 10.11
N ALA A 52 45.72 8.36 9.87
CA ALA A 52 46.72 7.31 9.76
C ALA A 52 47.65 7.47 8.54
N LEU A 53 47.12 7.98 7.42
CA LEU A 53 47.92 8.33 6.24
C LEU A 53 48.83 9.53 6.51
N SER A 54 48.33 10.56 7.21
CA SER A 54 49.11 11.76 7.56
C SER A 54 50.27 11.45 8.52
N SER A 55 50.09 10.47 9.40
CA SER A 55 51.10 9.99 10.36
C SER A 55 51.98 8.85 9.81
N ASN A 56 51.74 8.41 8.58
CA ASN A 56 52.44 7.31 7.92
C ASN A 56 52.44 6.01 8.75
N ASN A 57 51.36 5.77 9.50
CA ASN A 57 51.22 4.64 10.42
C ASN A 57 50.63 3.42 9.71
N THR A 58 51.49 2.67 9.03
CA THR A 58 51.10 1.49 8.24
C THR A 58 50.50 0.36 9.08
N GLU A 59 50.83 0.27 10.37
CA GLU A 59 50.27 -0.76 11.28
C GLU A 59 48.79 -0.48 11.60
N LEU A 60 48.43 0.78 11.88
CA LEU A 60 47.04 1.19 12.06
C LEU A 60 46.20 0.97 10.80
N ILE A 61 46.77 1.28 9.63
CA ILE A 61 46.07 1.11 8.34
C ILE A 61 45.79 -0.38 8.08
N SER A 62 46.81 -1.23 8.18
CA SER A 62 46.71 -2.65 7.84
C SER A 62 45.98 -3.51 8.88
N GLY A 63 45.84 -3.02 10.11
CA GLY A 63 45.10 -3.69 11.17
C GLY A 63 43.69 -3.13 11.34
N ASP A 64 43.58 -2.05 12.10
CA ASP A 64 42.29 -1.55 12.60
C ASP A 64 41.45 -0.90 11.50
N ILE A 65 42.04 -0.10 10.61
CA ILE A 65 41.25 0.59 9.57
C ILE A 65 40.67 -0.40 8.57
N LEU A 66 41.44 -1.40 8.10
CA LEU A 66 40.91 -2.44 7.22
C LEU A 66 39.76 -3.22 7.88
N LYS A 67 39.88 -3.51 9.18
CA LYS A 67 38.81 -4.15 9.93
C LYS A 67 37.55 -3.26 10.02
N GLN A 68 37.72 -1.96 10.26
CA GLN A 68 36.60 -1.01 10.24
C GLN A 68 35.93 -0.92 8.87
N VAL A 69 36.69 -1.00 7.77
CA VAL A 69 36.15 -1.06 6.40
C VAL A 69 35.22 -2.26 6.25
N ASP A 70 35.65 -3.45 6.67
CA ASP A 70 34.85 -4.67 6.59
C ASP A 70 33.57 -4.57 7.45
N GLU A 71 33.67 -4.04 8.66
CA GLU A 71 32.54 -3.83 9.56
C GLU A 71 31.52 -2.84 8.97
N ASN A 72 31.99 -1.72 8.42
CA ASN A 72 31.17 -0.73 7.75
C ASN A 72 30.48 -1.30 6.51
N LEU A 73 31.18 -2.12 5.73
CA LEU A 73 30.60 -2.79 4.56
C LEU A 73 29.47 -3.74 4.98
N GLN A 74 29.67 -4.51 6.05
CA GLN A 74 28.64 -5.39 6.61
C GLN A 74 27.42 -4.60 7.11
N GLU A 75 27.63 -3.46 7.74
CA GLU A 75 26.57 -2.59 8.22
C GLU A 75 25.72 -2.04 7.05
N VAL A 76 26.37 -1.51 6.00
CA VAL A 76 25.67 -1.05 4.79
C VAL A 76 24.91 -2.19 4.12
N LEU A 77 25.51 -3.38 4.02
CA LEU A 77 24.84 -4.58 3.46
C LEU A 77 23.63 -5.01 4.28
N LYS A 78 23.70 -4.92 5.61
CA LYS A 78 22.58 -5.21 6.52
C LYS A 78 21.42 -4.25 6.25
N TYR A 79 21.68 -2.95 6.18
CA TYR A 79 20.65 -1.96 5.88
C TYR A 79 20.07 -2.12 4.47
N ARG A 80 20.91 -2.40 3.47
CA ARG A 80 20.45 -2.70 2.11
C ARG A 80 19.55 -3.93 2.06
N SER A 81 19.89 -4.98 2.82
CA SER A 81 19.07 -6.19 2.94
C SER A 81 17.71 -5.90 3.59
N GLN A 82 17.69 -5.04 4.63
CA GLN A 82 16.43 -4.61 5.24
C GLN A 82 15.54 -3.84 4.26
N VAL A 83 16.11 -2.95 3.44
CA VAL A 83 15.37 -2.24 2.39
C VAL A 83 14.82 -3.23 1.36
N GLY A 84 15.62 -4.20 0.93
CA GLY A 84 15.18 -5.26 0.01
C GLY A 84 14.00 -6.08 0.57
N ALA A 85 14.06 -6.48 1.85
CA ALA A 85 12.98 -7.19 2.52
C ALA A 85 11.69 -6.36 2.59
N ARG A 86 11.81 -5.05 2.90
CA ARG A 86 10.67 -4.12 2.90
C ARG A 86 10.08 -3.95 1.49
N SER A 87 10.92 -3.88 0.46
CA SER A 87 10.48 -3.82 -0.95
C SER A 87 9.69 -5.06 -1.34
N ASN A 88 10.19 -6.25 -1.01
CA ASN A 88 9.50 -7.51 -1.29
C ASN A 88 8.13 -7.56 -0.58
N ARG A 89 8.07 -7.14 0.69
CA ARG A 89 6.81 -7.05 1.44
C ARG A 89 5.82 -6.07 0.78
N LEU A 90 6.29 -4.93 0.28
CA LEU A 90 5.45 -3.97 -0.44
C LEU A 90 4.87 -4.58 -1.71
N GLU A 91 5.72 -5.24 -2.51
CA GLU A 91 5.30 -5.90 -3.75
C GLU A 91 4.27 -6.99 -3.49
N ALA A 92 4.50 -7.87 -2.51
CA ALA A 92 3.54 -8.89 -2.10
C ALA A 92 2.21 -8.28 -1.61
N THR A 93 2.28 -7.14 -0.91
CA THR A 93 1.08 -6.42 -0.46
C THR A 93 0.30 -5.84 -1.65
N LEU A 94 0.99 -5.26 -2.63
CA LEU A 94 0.39 -4.73 -3.85
C LEU A 94 -0.29 -5.84 -4.67
N THR A 95 0.37 -6.98 -4.86
CA THR A 95 -0.21 -8.15 -5.56
C THR A 95 -1.48 -8.62 -4.87
N ARG A 96 -1.47 -8.73 -3.53
CA ARG A 96 -2.64 -9.13 -2.75
C ARG A 96 -3.78 -8.11 -2.85
N LEU A 97 -3.48 -6.81 -2.80
CA LEU A 97 -4.50 -5.77 -2.93
C LEU A 97 -5.16 -5.79 -4.31
N GLY A 98 -4.39 -6.03 -5.38
CA GLY A 98 -4.93 -6.21 -6.72
C GLY A 98 -5.84 -7.44 -6.84
N ALA A 99 -5.46 -8.57 -6.22
CA ALA A 99 -6.32 -9.76 -6.17
C ALA A 99 -7.63 -9.47 -5.41
N ASN A 100 -7.54 -8.85 -4.24
CA ASN A 100 -8.71 -8.48 -3.44
C ASN A 100 -9.65 -7.53 -4.20
N GLU A 101 -9.12 -6.58 -4.99
CA GLU A 101 -9.93 -5.68 -5.80
C GLU A 101 -10.77 -6.45 -6.83
N VAL A 102 -10.16 -7.42 -7.53
CA VAL A 102 -10.86 -8.28 -8.49
C VAL A 102 -11.94 -9.10 -7.78
N ASP A 103 -11.60 -9.72 -6.64
CA ASP A 103 -12.53 -10.54 -5.88
C ASP A 103 -13.71 -9.73 -5.33
N TYR A 104 -13.46 -8.54 -4.79
CA TYR A 104 -14.53 -7.66 -4.30
C TYR A 104 -15.41 -7.14 -5.42
N LYS A 105 -14.84 -6.82 -6.59
CA LYS A 105 -15.62 -6.42 -7.76
C LYS A 105 -16.51 -7.56 -8.25
N ALA A 106 -16.00 -8.80 -8.26
CA ALA A 106 -16.79 -9.98 -8.61
C ALA A 106 -17.91 -10.24 -7.59
N LEU A 107 -17.63 -10.13 -6.30
CA LEU A 107 -18.63 -10.31 -5.24
C LEU A 107 -19.73 -9.24 -5.30
N LEU A 108 -19.34 -7.99 -5.54
CA LEU A 108 -20.29 -6.88 -5.72
C LEU A 108 -21.18 -7.12 -6.94
N SER A 109 -20.60 -7.43 -8.10
CA SER A 109 -21.37 -7.74 -9.32
C SER A 109 -22.36 -8.88 -9.08
N ASN A 110 -21.92 -10.00 -8.51
CA ASN A 110 -22.81 -11.14 -8.25
C ASN A 110 -23.97 -10.80 -7.31
N THR A 111 -23.75 -9.91 -6.34
CA THR A 111 -24.79 -9.48 -5.40
C THR A 111 -25.77 -8.51 -6.09
N GLU A 112 -25.25 -7.51 -6.81
CA GLU A 112 -26.09 -6.54 -7.55
C GLU A 112 -26.87 -7.19 -8.70
N ASP A 113 -26.25 -8.11 -9.46
CA ASP A 113 -26.89 -8.82 -10.57
C ASP A 113 -28.06 -9.71 -10.09
N ALA A 114 -27.92 -10.35 -8.93
CA ALA A 114 -28.99 -11.15 -8.32
C ALA A 114 -30.18 -10.28 -7.88
N ASP A 115 -29.92 -9.10 -7.31
CA ASP A 115 -30.96 -8.15 -6.93
C ASP A 115 -31.68 -7.58 -8.15
N LEU A 116 -30.96 -7.24 -9.23
CA LEU A 116 -31.57 -6.80 -10.50
C LEU A 116 -32.51 -7.86 -11.08
N ALA A 117 -32.11 -9.14 -11.09
CA ALA A 117 -32.96 -10.23 -11.55
C ALA A 117 -34.27 -10.31 -10.74
N LYS A 118 -34.18 -10.21 -9.40
CA LYS A 118 -35.34 -10.20 -8.52
C LYS A 118 -36.27 -9.00 -8.80
N VAL A 119 -35.73 -7.79 -8.87
CA VAL A 119 -36.50 -6.57 -9.15
C VAL A 119 -37.21 -6.67 -10.51
N ILE A 120 -36.55 -7.21 -11.54
CA ILE A 120 -37.18 -7.44 -12.85
C ILE A 120 -38.33 -8.44 -12.75
N THR A 121 -38.18 -9.54 -11.99
CA THR A 121 -39.27 -10.52 -11.82
C THR A 121 -40.46 -9.95 -11.08
N GLU A 122 -40.22 -9.16 -10.02
CA GLU A 122 -41.27 -8.49 -9.25
C GLU A 122 -42.02 -7.48 -10.13
N LEU A 123 -41.30 -6.65 -10.89
CA LEU A 123 -41.89 -5.71 -11.84
C LEU A 123 -42.75 -6.42 -12.90
N LYS A 124 -42.28 -7.54 -13.45
CA LYS A 124 -43.06 -8.32 -14.44
C LYS A 124 -44.30 -8.96 -13.83
N MET A 125 -44.23 -9.38 -12.58
CA MET A 125 -45.39 -9.90 -11.84
C MET A 125 -46.42 -8.79 -11.62
N GLU A 126 -46.00 -7.61 -11.18
CA GLU A 126 -46.89 -6.44 -11.02
C GLU A 126 -47.52 -6.01 -12.36
N GLU A 127 -46.74 -5.98 -13.44
CA GLU A 127 -47.25 -5.68 -14.79
C GLU A 127 -48.32 -6.69 -15.22
N SER A 128 -48.10 -7.98 -14.95
CA SER A 128 -49.04 -9.06 -15.26
C SER A 128 -50.34 -8.93 -14.44
N ILE A 129 -50.22 -8.67 -13.13
CA ILE A 129 -51.36 -8.44 -12.24
C ILE A 129 -52.16 -7.23 -12.72
N TYR A 130 -51.49 -6.11 -13.02
CA TYR A 130 -52.13 -4.90 -13.51
C TYR A 130 -52.92 -5.13 -14.81
N ARG A 131 -52.33 -5.84 -15.78
CA ARG A 131 -53.02 -6.22 -17.03
C ARG A 131 -54.23 -7.14 -16.75
N ALA A 132 -54.11 -8.09 -15.83
CA ALA A 132 -55.21 -8.96 -15.44
C ALA A 132 -56.35 -8.17 -14.78
N SER A 133 -56.03 -7.25 -13.87
CA SER A 133 -57.00 -6.35 -13.23
C SER A 133 -57.74 -5.49 -14.26
N LEU A 134 -57.04 -4.94 -15.25
CA LEU A 134 -57.66 -4.20 -16.36
C LEU A 134 -58.60 -5.08 -17.19
N ALA A 135 -58.20 -6.31 -17.52
CA ALA A 135 -59.03 -7.24 -18.30
C ALA A 135 -60.29 -7.68 -17.53
N VAL A 136 -60.17 -7.92 -16.23
CA VAL A 136 -61.31 -8.22 -15.34
C VAL A 136 -62.22 -7.00 -15.22
N GLY A 137 -61.65 -5.80 -15.01
CA GLY A 137 -62.40 -4.55 -14.99
C GLY A 137 -63.17 -4.30 -16.28
N ALA A 138 -62.55 -4.56 -17.44
CA ALA A 138 -63.21 -4.47 -18.75
C ALA A 138 -64.35 -5.49 -18.92
N ARG A 139 -64.23 -6.72 -18.37
CA ARG A 139 -65.33 -7.69 -18.34
C ARG A 139 -66.47 -7.26 -17.40
N ILE A 140 -66.16 -6.66 -16.25
CA ILE A 140 -67.17 -6.15 -15.30
C ILE A 140 -67.89 -4.93 -15.88
N ILE A 141 -67.16 -4.02 -16.56
CA ILE A 141 -67.69 -2.83 -17.24
C ILE A 141 -68.39 -3.20 -18.57
N MET A 142 -68.46 -4.48 -18.92
CA MET A 142 -69.43 -5.00 -19.88
C MET A 142 -70.65 -5.51 -19.10
N PRO A 143 -71.65 -4.66 -18.75
CA PRO A 143 -72.96 -5.17 -18.43
C PRO A 143 -73.51 -5.89 -19.65
N ASN A 144 -73.95 -7.10 -19.39
CA ASN A 144 -75.01 -7.85 -20.05
C ASN A 144 -76.20 -6.90 -20.27
N LEU A 145 -76.18 -6.08 -21.34
CA LEU A 145 -77.30 -5.19 -21.69
C LEU A 145 -78.61 -5.98 -21.84
N THR A 146 -78.53 -7.30 -22.06
CA THR A 146 -79.65 -8.24 -22.15
C THR A 146 -80.23 -8.67 -20.80
N ASP A 147 -79.52 -8.50 -19.67
CA ASP A 147 -79.98 -8.93 -18.34
C ASP A 147 -80.80 -7.84 -17.62
N PHE A 148 -80.78 -6.61 -18.15
CA PHE A 148 -81.61 -5.49 -17.68
C PHE A 148 -82.96 -5.38 -18.44
N LEU A 149 -83.23 -6.28 -19.40
CA LEU A 149 -84.44 -6.31 -20.24
C LEU A 149 -85.35 -7.52 -19.93
N ARG A 150 -85.51 -7.89 -18.66
CA ARG A 150 -86.61 -8.76 -18.19
C ARG A 150 -87.40 -8.08 -17.08
#